data_AF-A0A059EY57-F1
#
_entry.id   AF-A0A059EY57-F1
#
_cell.length_a   1.000
_cell.length_b   1.000
_cell.length_c   1.000
_cell.angle_alpha   90.00
_cell.angle_beta   90.00
_cell.angle_gamma   90.00
#
_symmetry.space_group_name_H-M   'P 1'
#
loop_
_entity.id
_entity.type
_entity.pdbx_description
1 polymer ?
#
loop_
_entity_poly.entity_id
_entity_poly.type
_entity_poly.pdbx_seq_one_letter_code
_entity_poly.pdbx_strand_id
1 'polypeptide(L)'
;MLEGYKTTIHAEIEKITKNILGKAIEDNIQDGTIIYTDQWSLYLYYFMNNQKYKHNSVNHKYYLVHPLDGTHKQNIQSMWPSFKKFKRRK
;
A
#
# COMPACT_ATOMS: atom_id res chain seq x y z
N MET A 1 -3.55 -14.26 -19.10
CA MET A 1 -3.69 -13.23 -18.06
C MET A 1 -3.07 -13.81 -16.80
N LEU A 2 -1.98 -13.23 -16.29
CA LEU A 2 -1.35 -13.75 -15.06
C LEU A 2 -2.28 -13.45 -13.89
N GLU A 3 -2.85 -14.50 -13.33
CA GLU A 3 -3.73 -14.44 -12.17
C GLU A 3 -2.89 -14.14 -10.94
N GLY A 4 -2.63 -12.84 -10.71
CA GLY A 4 -1.82 -12.37 -9.59
C GLY A 4 -2.50 -12.72 -8.27
N TYR A 5 -1.83 -13.53 -7.46
CA TYR A 5 -2.22 -13.80 -6.08
C TYR A 5 -2.26 -12.47 -5.29
N LYS A 6 -3.42 -12.14 -4.74
CA LYS A 6 -3.61 -10.96 -3.88
C LYS A 6 -3.38 -11.36 -2.43
N THR A 7 -2.25 -10.94 -1.87
CA THR A 7 -1.94 -11.09 -0.44
C THR A 7 -2.29 -9.82 0.31
N THR A 8 -2.88 -9.95 1.50
CA THR A 8 -3.16 -8.84 2.42
C THR A 8 -2.33 -9.01 3.69
N ILE A 9 -1.63 -7.96 4.10
CA ILE A 9 -0.77 -7.95 5.28
C ILE A 9 -1.27 -6.86 6.23
N HIS A 10 -1.47 -7.21 7.49
CA HIS A 10 -1.90 -6.29 8.54
C HIS A 10 -0.76 -6.10 9.54
N ALA A 11 -0.20 -4.90 9.61
CA ALA A 11 0.81 -4.52 10.58
C ALA A 11 0.24 -3.43 11.51
N GLU A 12 0.34 -3.65 12.81
CA GLU A 12 0.04 -2.64 13.82
C GLU A 12 1.35 -2.03 14.31
N ILE A 13 1.46 -0.71 14.23
CA ILE A 13 2.68 0.04 14.52
C ILE A 13 2.28 1.19 15.43
N GLU A 14 2.79 1.20 16.67
CA GLU A 14 2.47 2.24 17.66
C GLU A 14 2.94 3.64 17.23
N LYS A 15 4.07 3.72 16.52
CA LYS A 15 4.62 4.96 15.98
C LYS A 15 5.26 4.73 14.61
N ILE A 16 4.68 5.32 13.56
CA ILE A 16 5.24 5.24 12.22
C ILE A 16 6.40 6.24 12.08
N THR A 17 7.58 5.71 11.77
CA THR A 17 8.75 6.48 11.35
C THR A 17 9.23 5.98 9.99
N LYS A 18 10.11 6.72 9.32
CA LYS A 18 10.67 6.35 8.02
C LYS A 18 11.30 4.95 8.03
N ASN A 19 12.10 4.67 9.06
CA ASN A 19 12.80 3.39 9.19
C ASN A 19 11.83 2.24 9.45
N ILE A 20 10.82 2.46 10.30
CA ILE A 20 9.83 1.43 10.63
C ILE A 20 8.97 1.11 9.40
N LEU A 21 8.57 2.13 8.64
CA LEU A 21 7.80 1.94 7.41
C LEU A 21 8.59 1.14 6.37
N GLY A 22 9.84 1.54 6.11
CA GLY A 22 10.70 0.85 5.15
C GLY A 22 10.96 -0.60 5.54
N LYS A 23 11.25 -0.85 6.83
CA LYS A 23 11.42 -2.20 7.36
C LYS A 23 10.16 -3.04 7.20
N ALA A 24 8.99 -2.49 7.51
CA ALA A 24 7.73 -3.20 7.34
C ALA A 24 7.47 -3.58 5.88
N ILE A 25 7.83 -2.72 4.91
CA ILE A 25 7.73 -3.03 3.49
C ILE A 25 8.72 -4.15 3.11
N GLU A 26 9.99 -4.02 3.49
CA GLU A 26 11.05 -4.97 3.11
C GLU A 26 10.88 -6.36 3.73
N ASP A 27 10.38 -6.43 4.97
CA ASP A 27 10.14 -7.71 5.66
C ASP A 27 8.93 -8.47 5.06
N ASN A 28 8.06 -7.81 4.30
CA ASN A 28 6.75 -8.34 3.91
C ASN A 28 6.46 -8.34 2.41
N ILE A 29 7.22 -7.58 1.62
CA ILE A 29 6.99 -7.39 0.18
C ILE A 29 8.26 -7.74 -0.58
N GLN A 30 8.13 -8.66 -1.53
CA GLN A 30 9.22 -9.10 -2.38
C GLN A 30 9.68 -7.99 -3.33
N ASP A 31 10.99 -7.89 -3.53
CA ASP A 31 11.61 -7.00 -4.53
C ASP A 31 10.99 -7.19 -5.92
N GLY A 32 10.88 -6.10 -6.68
CA GLY A 32 10.25 -6.06 -8.01
C GLY A 32 8.72 -5.98 -7.99
N THR A 33 8.07 -6.10 -6.82
CA THR A 33 6.61 -5.95 -6.68
C THR A 33 6.16 -4.54 -7.08
N ILE A 34 4.98 -4.45 -7.72
CA ILE A 34 4.30 -3.18 -7.98
C ILE A 34 3.48 -2.81 -6.75
N ILE A 35 3.84 -1.70 -6.10
CA ILE A 35 3.18 -1.21 -4.89
C ILE A 35 2.39 0.04 -5.23
N TYR A 36 1.11 0.02 -4.87
CA TYR A 36 0.22 1.18 -4.94
C TYR A 36 -0.03 1.72 -3.54
N THR A 37 0.32 2.98 -3.30
CA THR A 37 0.06 3.65 -2.01
C THR A 37 -0.79 4.90 -2.18
N ASP A 38 -1.26 5.46 -1.08
CA ASP A 38 -1.73 6.84 -1.06
C ASP A 38 -0.55 7.83 -1.24
N GLN A 39 -0.85 9.12 -1.31
CA GLN A 39 0.14 10.19 -1.46
C GLN A 39 0.69 10.72 -0.13
N TRP A 40 0.72 9.90 0.92
CA TRP A 40 1.31 10.32 2.19
C TRP A 40 2.83 10.51 2.06
N SER A 41 3.34 11.57 2.67
CA SER A 41 4.72 12.04 2.51
C SER A 41 5.79 10.99 2.89
N LEU A 42 5.49 10.12 3.85
CA LEU A 42 6.38 9.04 4.27
C LEU A 42 6.57 7.98 3.18
N TYR A 43 5.50 7.59 2.47
CA TYR A 43 5.61 6.67 1.32
C TYR A 43 6.39 7.33 0.19
N LEU A 44 6.03 8.56 -0.16
CA LEU A 44 6.72 9.30 -1.23
C LEU A 44 8.22 9.40 -0.94
N TYR A 45 8.59 9.79 0.28
CA TYR A 45 10.00 9.88 0.67
C TYR A 45 10.72 8.53 0.61
N TYR A 46 10.11 7.45 1.08
CA TYR A 46 10.71 6.12 1.06
C TYR A 46 10.98 5.66 -0.38
N PHE A 47 9.98 5.73 -1.26
CA PHE A 47 10.09 5.26 -2.64
C PHE A 47 10.94 6.17 -3.54
N MET A 48 11.04 7.47 -3.23
CA MET A 48 12.00 8.35 -3.92
C MET A 48 13.46 7.90 -3.74
N ASN A 49 13.79 7.25 -2.62
CA ASN A 49 15.14 6.79 -2.30
C ASN A 49 15.31 5.28 -2.49
N ASN A 50 14.29 4.56 -2.96
CA ASN A 50 14.31 3.10 -3.05
C ASN A 50 13.79 2.61 -4.41
N GLN A 51 14.69 2.02 -5.20
CA GLN A 51 14.41 1.48 -6.54
C GLN A 51 14.09 -0.02 -6.55
N LYS A 52 14.02 -0.69 -5.38
CA LYS A 52 13.68 -2.13 -5.27
C LYS A 52 12.25 -2.43 -5.71
N TYR A 53 11.36 -1.44 -5.68
CA TYR A 53 9.93 -1.59 -5.95
C TYR A 53 9.48 -0.68 -7.09
N LYS A 54 8.48 -1.13 -7.85
CA LYS A 54 7.76 -0.25 -8.78
C LYS A 54 6.66 0.46 -8.01
N HIS A 55 6.84 1.75 -7.73
CA HIS A 55 5.90 2.52 -6.91
C HIS A 55 4.96 3.37 -7.76
N ASN A 56 3.66 3.25 -7.49
CA ASN A 56 2.62 4.13 -8.00
C ASN A 56 1.85 4.75 -6.82
N SER A 57 1.42 6.00 -6.97
CA SER A 57 0.63 6.69 -5.94
C SER A 57 -0.76 7.01 -6.45
N VAL A 58 -1.77 6.89 -5.58
CA VAL A 58 -3.16 7.14 -5.91
C VAL A 58 -3.66 8.36 -5.15
N ASN A 59 -4.10 9.40 -5.87
CA ASN A 59 -4.69 10.57 -5.25
C ASN A 59 -6.17 10.31 -4.92
N HIS A 60 -6.51 10.21 -3.62
CA HIS A 60 -7.86 9.89 -3.14
C HIS A 60 -8.96 10.89 -3.51
N LYS A 61 -8.64 12.14 -3.85
CA LYS A 61 -9.63 13.21 -4.04
C LYS A 61 -10.39 13.17 -5.37
N TYR A 62 -9.81 12.62 -6.43
CA TYR A 62 -10.31 12.88 -7.79
C TYR A 62 -11.05 11.72 -8.49
N TYR A 63 -10.55 10.48 -8.45
CA TYR A 63 -11.12 9.41 -9.32
C TYR A 63 -11.31 8.05 -8.61
N LEU A 64 -12.48 7.39 -8.66
CA LEU A 64 -12.66 6.03 -8.10
C LEU A 64 -11.80 4.97 -8.81
N VAL A 65 -11.62 5.15 -10.12
CA VAL A 65 -10.70 4.41 -10.98
C VAL A 65 -9.82 5.44 -11.64
N HIS A 66 -8.51 5.34 -11.49
CA HIS A 66 -7.61 6.33 -12.05
C HIS A 66 -7.57 6.20 -13.60
N PRO A 67 -7.78 7.30 -14.35
CA PRO A 67 -8.14 7.23 -15.78
C PRO A 67 -6.99 6.83 -16.71
N LEU A 68 -5.73 6.92 -16.25
CA LEU A 68 -4.54 6.63 -17.08
C LEU A 68 -3.96 5.24 -16.88
N ASP A 69 -4.04 4.70 -15.66
CA ASP A 69 -3.41 3.43 -15.27
C ASP A 69 -4.44 2.37 -14.83
N GLY A 70 -5.73 2.72 -14.81
CA GLY A 70 -6.82 1.84 -14.41
C GLY A 70 -6.81 1.46 -12.94
N THR A 71 -6.03 2.17 -12.09
CA THR A 71 -5.89 1.77 -10.68
C THR A 71 -7.20 1.96 -9.92
N HIS A 72 -7.78 0.85 -9.44
CA HIS A 72 -9.01 0.84 -8.66
C HIS A 72 -8.73 1.19 -7.19
N LYS A 73 -9.22 2.35 -6.73
CA LYS A 73 -9.17 2.75 -5.31
C LYS A 73 -9.97 1.85 -4.38
N GLN A 74 -10.95 1.12 -4.93
CA GLN A 74 -11.86 0.28 -4.16
C GLN A 74 -11.13 -0.85 -3.43
N ASN A 75 -10.04 -1.38 -3.98
CA ASN A 75 -9.25 -2.40 -3.30
C ASN A 75 -8.66 -1.86 -1.98
N ILE A 76 -8.04 -0.67 -2.01
CA ILE A 76 -7.49 -0.02 -0.82
C ILE A 76 -8.62 0.34 0.18
N GLN A 77 -9.72 0.92 -0.31
CA GLN A 77 -10.84 1.30 0.56
C GLN A 77 -11.55 0.12 1.20
N SER A 78 -11.74 -0.99 0.47
CA SER A 78 -12.40 -2.20 0.99
C SER A 78 -11.58 -2.93 2.06
N MET A 79 -10.26 -2.75 2.05
CA MET A 79 -9.35 -3.35 3.02
C MET A 79 -9.52 -2.74 4.43
N TRP A 80 -9.89 -1.46 4.53
CA TRP A 80 -9.99 -0.77 5.82
C TRP A 80 -11.16 -1.23 6.71
N PRO A 81 -12.40 -1.39 6.20
CA PRO A 81 -13.48 -2.04 6.94
C PRO A 81 -13.13 -3.48 7.34
N SER A 82 -12.44 -4.23 6.48
CA SER A 82 -11.99 -5.60 6.79
C SER A 82 -11.02 -5.61 7.97
N PHE A 83 -10.02 -4.72 7.95
CA PHE A 83 -9.08 -4.55 9.05
C PHE A 83 -9.76 -4.15 10.37
N LYS A 84 -10.70 -3.20 10.34
CA LYS A 84 -11.48 -2.83 11.53
C LYS A 84 -12.28 -4.01 12.08
N LYS A 85 -12.85 -4.85 11.20
CA LYS A 85 -13.57 -6.06 11.59
C LYS A 85 -12.65 -7.10 12.22
N PHE A 86 -11.44 -7.26 11.68
CA PHE A 86 -10.39 -8.11 12.27
C PHE A 86 -10.00 -7.61 13.68
N LYS A 87 -9.69 -6.31 13.80
CA LYS A 87 -9.36 -5.66 15.09
C LYS A 87 -10.43 -5.84 16.16
N ARG A 88 -11.72 -5.80 15.82
CA ARG A 88 -12.83 -5.97 16.78
C ARG A 88 -13.00 -7.41 17.28
N ARG A 89 -12.47 -8.40 16.54
CA ARG A 89 -12.58 -9.83 16.88
C ARG A 89 -11.42 -10.33 17.73
N LYS A 90 -10.33 -9.57 17.81
CA LYS A 90 -9.17 -9.84 18.64
C LYS A 90 -9.35 -9.14 19.98
#